data_AF-A0A0N8GJU3-F1
#
_entry.id   AF-A0A0N8GJU3-F1
#
_cell.length_a   1.000
_cell.length_b   1.000
_cell.length_c   1.000
_cell.angle_alpha   90.00
_cell.angle_beta   90.00
_cell.angle_gamma   90.00
#
_symmetry.space_group_name_H-M   'P 1'
#
loop_
_entity.id
_entity.type
_entity.pdbx_description
1 polymer ?
#
loop_
_entity_poly.entity_id
_entity_poly.type
_entity_poly.pdbx_seq_one_letter_code
_entity_poly.pdbx_strand_id
1 'polypeptide(L)'
;MRILLPALALAFLLPATPAMAEDIPLVIAPVPGRTAEADEDWAQMVPQAYLAGSDQPCDSPILYRDAASNDGKVLFQEVCRWTTSHYIVAVDLATGTRTGLTDGSDLAVLREGQYKGNLLISRHKYRDGDEGGSYDPTYVVSPAGKDVLMVPGTDGLEPEEALKAWVRATDSEAW
;
A
#
# COMPACT_ATOMS: atom_id res chain seq x y z
N MET A 1 -18.37 55.36 61.79
CA MET A 1 -18.68 55.47 60.34
C MET A 1 -17.36 55.56 59.57
N ARG A 2 -16.85 54.41 59.11
CA ARG A 2 -15.71 54.26 58.20
C ARG A 2 -15.86 52.85 57.59
N ILE A 3 -16.33 52.79 56.36
CA ILE A 3 -16.49 51.56 55.58
C ILE A 3 -15.21 51.42 54.75
N LEU A 4 -14.41 50.39 55.03
CA LEU A 4 -13.35 49.95 54.13
C LEU A 4 -13.99 49.15 52.98
N LEU A 5 -13.79 49.59 51.74
CA LEU A 5 -13.96 48.73 50.57
C LEU A 5 -12.71 47.85 50.39
N PRO A 6 -12.84 46.55 50.08
CA PRO A 6 -11.77 45.84 49.40
C PRO A 6 -11.94 45.94 47.88
N ALA A 7 -10.82 46.14 47.20
CA ALA A 7 -10.71 46.17 45.76
C ALA A 7 -11.02 44.78 45.15
N LEU A 8 -11.90 44.76 44.16
CA LEU A 8 -12.25 43.60 43.37
C LEU A 8 -11.17 43.39 42.29
N ALA A 9 -10.29 42.42 42.46
CA ALA A 9 -9.38 41.97 41.41
C ALA A 9 -10.13 41.01 40.47
N LEU A 10 -10.38 41.46 39.24
CA LEU A 10 -11.00 40.66 38.20
C LEU A 10 -9.94 39.72 37.60
N ALA A 11 -9.91 38.46 38.05
CA ALA A 11 -9.07 37.43 37.43
C ALA A 11 -9.74 36.95 36.14
N PHE A 12 -9.12 37.25 34.98
CA PHE A 12 -9.46 36.64 33.70
C PHE A 12 -9.14 35.15 33.75
N LEU A 13 -10.17 34.30 33.71
CA LEU A 13 -10.01 32.87 33.39
C LEU A 13 -9.74 32.73 31.89
N LEU A 14 -8.51 32.40 31.53
CA LEU A 14 -8.17 31.84 30.22
C LEU A 14 -8.74 30.41 30.13
N PRO A 15 -9.28 29.97 28.98
CA PRO A 15 -9.61 28.56 28.79
C PRO A 15 -8.33 27.73 28.75
N ALA A 16 -8.31 26.66 29.55
CA ALA A 16 -7.26 25.67 29.49
C ALA A 16 -7.21 25.05 28.09
N THR A 17 -6.06 25.15 27.45
CA THR A 17 -5.69 24.39 26.25
C THR A 17 -5.86 22.89 26.56
N PRO A 18 -6.47 22.09 25.67
CA PRO A 18 -6.39 20.64 25.82
C PRO A 18 -4.92 20.24 25.71
N ALA A 19 -4.43 19.53 26.73
CA ALA A 19 -3.12 18.91 26.68
C ALA A 19 -3.08 18.03 25.42
N MET A 20 -2.12 18.30 24.54
CA MET A 20 -1.79 17.39 23.45
C MET A 20 -1.50 16.03 24.09
N ALA A 21 -2.14 14.99 23.56
CA ALA A 21 -1.86 13.62 23.93
C ALA A 21 -0.35 13.42 23.85
N GLU A 22 0.27 13.11 24.99
CA GLU A 22 1.66 12.71 25.05
C GLU A 22 1.81 11.49 24.13
N ASP A 23 2.78 11.56 23.21
CA ASP A 23 3.22 10.43 22.40
C ASP A 23 3.53 9.27 23.35
N ILE A 24 2.61 8.30 23.43
CA ILE A 24 2.88 7.03 24.09
C ILE A 24 3.92 6.34 23.21
N PRO A 25 5.17 6.18 23.64
CA PRO A 25 6.11 5.41 22.84
C PRO A 25 5.58 3.99 22.80
N LEU A 26 5.34 3.48 21.59
CA LEU A 26 5.04 2.07 21.35
C LEU A 26 6.31 1.28 21.67
N VAL A 27 6.53 1.00 22.96
CA VAL A 27 7.62 0.13 23.41
C VAL A 27 7.20 -1.29 23.07
N ILE A 28 7.50 -1.70 21.84
CA ILE A 28 7.51 -3.11 21.44
C ILE A 28 8.67 -3.74 22.21
N ALA A 29 8.36 -4.56 23.20
CA ALA A 29 9.39 -5.25 23.97
C ALA A 29 10.24 -6.13 23.02
N PRO A 30 11.58 -6.05 23.08
CA PRO A 30 12.44 -6.87 22.25
C PRO A 30 12.24 -8.35 22.59
N VAL A 31 12.08 -9.17 21.54
CA VAL A 31 12.08 -10.64 21.66
C VAL A 31 13.44 -11.04 22.23
N PRO A 32 13.52 -11.73 23.39
CA PRO A 32 14.79 -12.09 23.99
C PRO A 32 15.60 -13.00 23.06
N GLY A 33 16.77 -12.54 22.61
CA GLY A 33 17.71 -13.34 21.81
C GLY A 33 18.28 -12.69 20.55
N ARG A 34 17.98 -11.43 20.21
CA ARG A 34 18.64 -10.71 19.09
C ARG A 34 19.31 -9.43 19.55
N THR A 35 20.59 -9.31 19.27
CA THR A 35 21.34 -8.06 19.38
C THR A 35 20.93 -7.14 18.23
N ALA A 36 20.46 -5.95 18.59
CA ALA A 36 20.20 -4.86 17.67
C ALA A 36 21.53 -4.16 17.34
N GLU A 37 21.99 -4.21 16.09
CA GLU A 37 23.06 -3.33 15.60
C GLU A 37 22.81 -2.92 14.14
N ALA A 38 22.88 -1.59 13.92
CA ALA A 38 23.14 -0.86 12.68
C ALA A 38 22.02 -0.66 11.64
N ASP A 39 21.17 0.34 11.89
CA ASP A 39 20.69 1.44 11.00
C ASP A 39 20.24 1.24 9.54
N GLU A 40 20.26 0.06 8.90
CA GLU A 40 19.58 -0.16 7.60
C GLU A 40 19.13 -1.63 7.46
N ASP A 41 18.12 -2.04 8.23
CA ASP A 41 17.55 -3.40 8.19
C ASP A 41 16.47 -3.57 7.09
N TRP A 42 16.74 -3.11 5.86
CA TRP A 42 15.86 -3.37 4.70
C TRP A 42 15.85 -4.85 4.31
N ALA A 43 16.86 -5.60 4.78
CA ALA A 43 17.21 -6.96 4.38
C ALA A 43 16.63 -8.08 5.27
N GLN A 44 15.92 -7.79 6.36
CA GLN A 44 15.12 -8.84 7.05
C GLN A 44 13.82 -9.22 6.34
N MET A 45 13.49 -8.62 5.18
CA MET A 45 12.27 -8.92 4.43
C MET A 45 12.42 -9.81 3.19
N VAL A 46 13.59 -10.39 2.89
CA VAL A 46 13.67 -11.44 1.85
C VAL A 46 14.52 -12.63 2.34
N PRO A 47 13.93 -13.62 3.07
CA PRO A 47 14.11 -15.05 2.69
C PRO A 47 13.01 -16.04 3.20
N GLN A 48 12.87 -17.29 2.73
CA GLN A 48 13.93 -18.18 2.21
C GLN A 48 13.56 -19.06 1.00
N ALA A 49 12.31 -19.00 0.54
CA ALA A 49 11.93 -19.40 -0.80
C ALA A 49 11.16 -18.21 -1.35
N TYR A 50 11.74 -17.20 -1.99
CA TYR A 50 12.40 -17.27 -3.30
C TYR A 50 11.69 -18.17 -4.34
N LEU A 51 10.41 -18.54 -4.07
CA LEU A 51 9.50 -19.50 -4.71
C LEU A 51 10.05 -20.17 -5.99
N ALA A 52 11.07 -21.00 -5.78
CA ALA A 52 11.69 -21.89 -6.74
C ALA A 52 12.01 -21.27 -8.12
N GLY A 53 12.94 -20.32 -8.15
CA GLY A 53 14.15 -20.60 -8.94
C GLY A 53 14.57 -19.63 -10.04
N SER A 54 14.52 -18.31 -9.83
CA SER A 54 15.67 -17.43 -10.17
C SER A 54 15.36 -15.95 -9.93
N ASP A 55 16.38 -15.26 -9.42
CA ASP A 55 16.64 -13.85 -9.74
C ASP A 55 17.11 -13.72 -11.19
N GLN A 56 16.63 -12.71 -11.92
CA GLN A 56 17.19 -12.25 -13.20
C GLN A 56 17.02 -10.73 -13.30
N PRO A 57 18.09 -9.96 -13.49
CA PRO A 57 18.55 -9.11 -12.41
C PRO A 57 17.77 -7.80 -12.33
N CYS A 58 17.30 -7.53 -11.12
CA CYS A 58 16.75 -6.27 -10.68
C CYS A 58 17.87 -5.51 -9.95
N ASP A 59 18.53 -4.59 -10.63
CA ASP A 59 19.79 -3.98 -10.16
C ASP A 59 19.61 -2.97 -9.00
N SER A 60 18.37 -2.62 -8.62
CA SER A 60 17.88 -1.91 -7.40
C SER A 60 16.50 -1.28 -7.68
N PRO A 61 15.71 -0.85 -6.67
CA PRO A 61 15.38 -1.52 -5.41
C PRO A 61 14.36 -2.67 -5.63
N ILE A 62 14.35 -3.64 -4.71
CA ILE A 62 13.45 -4.80 -4.75
C ILE A 62 11.98 -4.37 -4.62
N LEU A 63 11.69 -3.22 -4.01
CA LEU A 63 10.35 -2.69 -3.76
C LEU A 63 10.12 -1.42 -4.59
N TYR A 64 9.10 -1.43 -5.44
CA TYR A 64 8.72 -0.27 -6.26
C TYR A 64 7.60 0.54 -5.62
N ARG A 65 6.59 -0.14 -5.09
CA ARG A 65 5.40 0.46 -4.47
C ARG A 65 4.92 -0.41 -3.33
N ASP A 66 4.26 0.21 -2.37
CA ASP A 66 3.47 -0.49 -1.38
C ASP A 66 2.13 0.20 -1.14
N ALA A 67 1.16 -0.57 -0.66
CA ALA A 67 -0.17 -0.07 -0.33
C ALA A 67 -0.77 -0.90 0.80
N ALA A 68 -1.20 -0.24 1.88
CA ALA A 68 -1.86 -0.92 2.98
C ALA A 68 -3.29 -1.35 2.58
N SER A 69 -3.76 -2.50 3.07
CA SER A 69 -5.17 -2.88 2.96
C SER A 69 -6.08 -1.87 3.66
N ASN A 70 -7.38 -1.86 3.31
CA ASN A 70 -8.34 -0.92 3.89
C ASN A 70 -8.52 -1.08 5.41
N ASP A 71 -8.25 -2.27 5.95
CA ASP A 71 -8.29 -2.55 7.38
C ASP A 71 -6.91 -2.42 8.06
N GLY A 72 -5.86 -2.05 7.33
CA GLY A 72 -4.52 -1.83 7.84
C GLY A 72 -3.81 -3.09 8.36
N LYS A 73 -4.28 -4.29 8.00
CA LYS A 73 -3.71 -5.57 8.46
C LYS A 73 -2.72 -6.20 7.49
N VAL A 74 -2.79 -5.82 6.22
CA VAL A 74 -1.95 -6.36 5.15
C VAL A 74 -1.26 -5.20 4.46
N LEU A 75 0.04 -5.33 4.21
CA LEU A 75 0.78 -4.46 3.31
C LEU A 75 1.01 -5.19 1.98
N PHE A 76 0.43 -4.67 0.91
CA PHE A 76 0.73 -5.15 -0.43
C PHE A 76 2.02 -4.48 -0.91
N GLN A 77 2.87 -5.25 -1.56
CA GLN A 77 4.17 -4.81 -2.05
C GLN A 77 4.34 -5.22 -3.51
N GLU A 78 4.68 -4.26 -4.35
CA GLU A 78 5.12 -4.48 -5.72
C GLU A 78 6.63 -4.68 -5.70
N VAL A 79 7.06 -5.92 -5.95
CA VAL A 79 8.46 -6.30 -5.93
C VAL A 79 8.98 -6.68 -7.29
N CYS A 80 10.24 -6.36 -7.55
CA CYS A 80 10.89 -6.76 -8.79
C CYS A 80 10.97 -8.29 -8.91
N ARG A 81 10.68 -8.83 -10.11
CA ARG A 81 10.81 -10.26 -10.38
C ARG A 81 11.29 -10.56 -11.80
N TRP A 82 10.80 -9.83 -12.81
CA TRP A 82 11.24 -9.96 -14.20
C TRP A 82 11.54 -8.58 -14.80
N THR A 83 12.34 -8.54 -15.88
CA THR A 83 12.68 -7.28 -16.58
C THR A 83 11.46 -6.55 -17.14
N THR A 84 10.42 -7.29 -17.53
CA THR A 84 9.21 -6.76 -18.15
C THR A 84 8.00 -6.76 -17.23
N SER A 85 8.13 -7.27 -15.99
CA SER A 85 7.01 -7.37 -15.07
C SER A 85 7.45 -7.52 -13.61
N HIS A 86 6.68 -6.89 -12.73
CA HIS A 86 6.85 -7.02 -11.29
C HIS A 86 5.94 -8.12 -10.74
N TYR A 87 6.01 -8.32 -9.42
CA TYR A 87 5.25 -9.32 -8.71
C TYR A 87 4.65 -8.73 -7.44
N ILE A 88 3.40 -9.07 -7.16
CA ILE A 88 2.67 -8.55 -6.00
C ILE A 88 2.76 -9.56 -4.86
N VAL A 89 3.18 -9.08 -3.69
CA VAL A 89 3.29 -9.84 -2.44
C VAL A 89 2.39 -9.21 -1.40
N ALA A 90 1.69 -10.04 -0.63
CA ALA A 90 0.98 -9.63 0.58
C ALA A 90 1.86 -9.91 1.82
N VAL A 91 1.97 -8.93 2.70
CA VAL A 91 2.63 -9.04 4.01
C VAL A 91 1.59 -8.88 5.10
N ASP A 92 1.35 -9.93 5.88
CA ASP A 92 0.55 -9.84 7.10
C ASP A 92 1.32 -9.04 8.16
N LEU A 93 0.77 -7.91 8.59
CA LEU A 93 1.47 -6.97 9.48
C LEU A 93 1.55 -7.44 10.93
N ALA A 94 0.70 -8.38 11.34
CA ALA A 94 0.74 -8.93 12.70
C ALA A 94 1.84 -9.99 12.85
N THR A 95 2.08 -10.78 11.80
CA THR A 95 2.96 -11.96 11.83
C THR A 95 4.23 -11.79 11.01
N GLY A 96 4.28 -10.81 10.11
CA GLY A 96 5.34 -10.68 9.11
C GLY A 96 5.27 -11.71 7.99
N THR A 97 4.22 -12.53 7.93
CA THR A 97 4.09 -13.61 6.93
C THR A 97 3.93 -13.02 5.53
N ARG A 98 4.69 -13.56 4.57
CA ARG A 98 4.70 -13.13 3.16
C ARG A 98 4.03 -14.16 2.27
N THR A 99 3.12 -13.71 1.41
CA THR A 99 2.40 -14.56 0.44
C THR A 99 2.49 -13.94 -0.95
N GLY A 100 3.01 -14.69 -1.92
CA GLY A 100 2.99 -14.28 -3.33
C GLY A 100 1.57 -14.34 -3.89
N LEU A 101 1.13 -13.27 -4.55
CA LEU A 101 -0.23 -13.18 -5.08
C LEU A 101 -0.26 -13.40 -6.59
N THR A 102 0.37 -12.52 -7.35
CA THR A 102 0.24 -12.49 -8.82
C THR A 102 1.31 -11.62 -9.47
N ASP A 103 1.50 -11.75 -10.78
CA ASP A 103 2.27 -10.80 -11.58
C ASP A 103 1.50 -9.48 -11.76
N GLY A 104 2.24 -8.37 -11.75
CA GLY A 104 1.69 -7.05 -12.03
C GLY A 104 2.52 -5.90 -11.49
N SER A 105 2.23 -4.72 -12.02
CA SER A 105 2.87 -3.44 -11.74
C SER A 105 1.81 -2.38 -11.43
N ASP A 106 2.23 -1.17 -11.07
CA ASP A 106 1.35 -0.04 -10.75
C ASP A 106 0.33 -0.37 -9.66
N LEU A 107 0.81 -1.01 -8.59
CA LEU A 107 0.00 -1.41 -7.44
C LEU A 107 -0.73 -0.23 -6.81
N ALA A 108 -2.05 -0.36 -6.65
CA ALA A 108 -2.88 0.48 -5.80
C ALA A 108 -3.99 -0.34 -5.12
N VAL A 109 -4.54 0.16 -4.01
CA VAL A 109 -5.71 -0.44 -3.35
C VAL A 109 -6.94 0.41 -3.61
N LEU A 110 -8.04 -0.23 -4.01
CA LEU A 110 -9.33 0.42 -4.20
C LEU A 110 -9.96 0.71 -2.83
N ARG A 111 -10.09 2.00 -2.48
CA ARG A 111 -10.57 2.49 -1.18
C ARG A 111 -12.07 2.66 -1.12
N GLU A 112 -12.69 2.94 -2.26
CA GLU A 112 -14.10 3.23 -2.41
C GLU A 112 -14.75 2.45 -3.55
N GLY A 113 -16.08 2.58 -3.67
CA GLY A 113 -16.85 1.97 -4.74
C GLY A 113 -17.12 0.47 -4.58
N GLN A 114 -17.70 -0.12 -5.63
CA GLN A 114 -18.12 -1.53 -5.64
C GLN A 114 -16.97 -2.53 -5.53
N TYR A 115 -15.74 -2.10 -5.83
CA TYR A 115 -14.53 -2.93 -5.78
C TYR A 115 -13.65 -2.63 -4.58
N LYS A 116 -14.16 -1.89 -3.58
CA LYS A 116 -13.47 -1.56 -2.35
C LYS A 116 -12.78 -2.78 -1.72
N GLY A 117 -11.49 -2.64 -1.43
CA GLY A 117 -10.65 -3.64 -0.80
C GLY A 117 -9.91 -4.53 -1.79
N ASN A 118 -10.23 -4.47 -3.08
CA ASN A 118 -9.44 -5.12 -4.13
C ASN A 118 -8.23 -4.27 -4.52
N LEU A 119 -7.31 -4.91 -5.24
CA LEU A 119 -6.13 -4.30 -5.83
C LEU A 119 -6.45 -3.85 -7.26
N LEU A 120 -5.81 -2.76 -7.67
CA LEU A 120 -5.70 -2.35 -9.05
C LEU A 120 -4.24 -2.55 -9.47
N ILE A 121 -4.01 -3.31 -10.54
CA ILE A 121 -2.66 -3.59 -11.07
C ILE A 121 -2.67 -3.55 -12.59
N SER A 122 -1.57 -3.12 -13.18
CA SER A 122 -1.29 -3.30 -14.61
C SER A 122 -0.50 -4.58 -14.84
N ARG A 123 -0.66 -5.23 -16.01
CA ARG A 123 0.13 -6.41 -16.38
C ARG A 123 0.63 -6.33 -17.79
N HIS A 124 1.92 -6.59 -17.99
CA HIS A 124 2.47 -6.73 -19.33
C HIS A 124 1.95 -7.98 -20.04
N LYS A 125 1.33 -7.79 -21.20
CA LYS A 125 0.78 -8.85 -22.06
C LYS A 125 1.27 -8.66 -23.50
N TYR A 126 1.19 -9.74 -24.28
CA TYR A 126 1.51 -9.75 -25.70
C TYR A 126 0.25 -10.06 -26.50
N ARG A 127 0.08 -9.38 -27.65
CA ARG A 127 -1.05 -9.67 -28.54
C ARG A 127 -0.80 -10.97 -29.28
N ASP A 128 -1.86 -11.76 -29.43
CA ASP A 128 -1.84 -12.96 -30.25
C ASP A 128 -1.92 -12.59 -31.74
N GLY A 129 -1.27 -13.37 -32.61
CA GLY A 129 -1.37 -13.24 -34.06
C GLY A 129 -0.33 -12.34 -34.72
N ASP A 130 -0.53 -12.08 -36.01
CA ASP A 130 0.47 -11.46 -36.90
C ASP A 130 0.73 -9.97 -36.61
N GLU A 131 -0.17 -9.29 -35.90
CA GLU A 131 -0.02 -7.88 -35.52
C GLU A 131 1.13 -7.70 -34.50
N GLY A 132 1.40 -8.71 -33.68
CA GLY A 132 2.41 -8.67 -32.62
C GLY A 132 2.21 -7.51 -31.63
N GLY A 133 3.27 -7.23 -30.87
CA GLY A 133 3.31 -6.14 -29.90
C GLY A 133 2.88 -6.52 -28.48
N SER A 134 3.13 -5.59 -27.56
CA SER A 134 2.75 -5.69 -26.16
C SER A 134 1.80 -4.59 -25.74
N TYR A 135 1.09 -4.82 -24.64
CA TYR A 135 0.13 -3.92 -24.07
C TYR A 135 0.02 -4.18 -22.56
N ASP A 136 -0.46 -3.19 -21.80
CA ASP A 136 -0.45 -3.20 -20.34
C ASP A 136 -1.86 -2.98 -19.77
N PRO A 137 -2.77 -3.96 -19.91
CA PRO A 137 -4.13 -3.84 -19.40
C PRO A 137 -4.16 -3.79 -17.88
N THR A 138 -5.12 -3.04 -17.36
CA THR A 138 -5.37 -2.91 -15.92
C THR A 138 -6.38 -3.95 -15.46
N TYR A 139 -6.13 -4.56 -14.31
CA TYR A 139 -6.99 -5.54 -13.68
C TYR A 139 -7.40 -5.10 -12.28
N VAL A 140 -8.64 -5.45 -11.91
CA VAL A 140 -9.05 -5.54 -10.52
C VAL A 140 -8.75 -6.96 -10.04
N VAL A 141 -7.98 -7.07 -8.97
CA VAL A 141 -7.53 -8.34 -8.41
C VAL A 141 -7.92 -8.42 -6.94
N SER A 142 -8.45 -9.56 -6.53
CA SER A 142 -8.79 -9.79 -5.12
C SER A 142 -7.54 -9.78 -4.23
N PRO A 143 -7.66 -9.53 -2.92
CA PRO A 143 -6.56 -9.66 -1.97
C PRO A 143 -5.88 -11.05 -1.93
N ALA A 144 -6.54 -12.07 -2.50
CA ALA A 144 -6.01 -13.42 -2.65
C ALA A 144 -5.26 -13.65 -3.98
N GLY A 145 -5.04 -12.61 -4.79
CA GLY A 145 -4.33 -12.69 -6.07
C GLY A 145 -5.14 -13.20 -7.25
N LYS A 146 -6.47 -13.35 -7.11
CA LYS A 146 -7.36 -13.80 -8.20
C LYS A 146 -7.95 -12.62 -8.95
N ASP A 147 -7.93 -12.68 -10.27
CA ASP A 147 -8.57 -11.70 -11.15
C ASP A 147 -10.08 -11.64 -10.88
N VAL A 148 -10.57 -10.43 -10.69
CA VAL A 148 -12.01 -10.13 -10.58
C VAL A 148 -12.53 -9.67 -11.94
N LEU A 149 -11.81 -8.75 -12.59
CA LEU A 149 -12.07 -8.29 -13.95
C LEU A 149 -10.84 -7.62 -14.57
N MET A 150 -10.77 -7.63 -15.91
CA MET A 150 -9.97 -6.67 -16.66
C MET A 150 -10.78 -5.39 -16.84
N VAL A 151 -10.17 -4.24 -16.55
CA VAL A 151 -10.83 -2.94 -16.69
C VAL A 151 -11.12 -2.70 -18.18
N PRO A 152 -12.40 -2.54 -18.57
CA PRO A 152 -12.77 -2.45 -19.98
C PRO A 152 -12.02 -1.34 -20.72
N GLY A 153 -11.45 -1.67 -21.88
CA GLY A 153 -10.76 -0.72 -22.76
C GLY A 153 -9.29 -0.45 -22.40
N THR A 154 -8.79 -0.98 -21.28
CA THR A 154 -7.38 -0.82 -20.89
C THR A 154 -6.40 -1.68 -21.70
N ASP A 155 -6.92 -2.57 -22.54
CA ASP A 155 -6.18 -3.32 -23.56
C ASP A 155 -6.05 -2.59 -24.91
N GLY A 156 -6.70 -1.43 -25.03
CA GLY A 156 -6.77 -0.63 -26.25
C GLY A 156 -5.64 0.39 -26.43
N LEU A 157 -5.91 1.39 -27.27
CA LEU A 157 -4.95 2.46 -27.62
C LEU A 157 -4.87 3.57 -26.56
N GLU A 158 -5.91 3.75 -25.76
CA GLU A 158 -6.04 4.84 -24.78
C GLU A 158 -6.32 4.29 -23.37
N PRO A 159 -5.42 3.47 -22.80
CA PRO A 159 -5.68 2.73 -21.57
C PRO A 159 -5.90 3.64 -20.35
N GLU A 160 -5.20 4.78 -20.28
CA GLU A 160 -5.35 5.72 -19.17
C GLU A 160 -6.74 6.38 -19.15
N GLU A 161 -7.25 6.78 -20.31
CA GLU A 161 -8.59 7.39 -20.42
C GLU A 161 -9.68 6.36 -20.17
N ALA A 162 -9.50 5.12 -20.65
CA ALA A 162 -10.39 4.00 -20.32
C ALA A 162 -10.44 3.73 -18.81
N LEU A 163 -9.28 3.72 -18.15
CA LEU A 163 -9.20 3.54 -16.70
C LEU A 163 -9.89 4.69 -15.95
N LYS A 164 -9.61 5.95 -16.31
CA LYS A 164 -10.27 7.12 -15.70
C LYS A 164 -11.78 7.07 -15.86
N ALA A 165 -12.27 6.71 -17.04
CA ALA A 165 -13.70 6.57 -17.31
C ALA A 165 -14.32 5.46 -16.43
N TRP A 166 -13.65 4.32 -16.30
CA TRP A 166 -14.11 3.22 -15.46
C TRP A 166 -14.10 3.54 -13.97
N VAL A 167 -13.04 4.18 -13.47
CA VAL A 167 -12.94 4.61 -12.06
C VAL A 167 -14.11 5.53 -11.70
N ARG A 168 -14.41 6.52 -12.56
CA ARG A 168 -15.56 7.42 -12.40
C ARG A 168 -16.90 6.69 -12.47
N ALA A 169 -17.05 5.75 -13.41
CA ALA A 169 -18.30 5.02 -13.60
C ALA A 169 -18.63 4.03 -12.47
N THR A 170 -17.64 3.69 -11.64
CA THR A 170 -17.77 2.69 -10.57
C THR A 170 -17.68 3.30 -9.17
N ASP A 171 -17.63 4.63 -9.07
CA ASP A 171 -17.40 5.40 -7.85
C ASP A 171 -16.19 4.87 -7.05
N SER A 172 -15.15 4.43 -7.77
CA SER A 172 -13.95 3.88 -7.17
C SER A 172 -12.91 4.98 -6.93
N GLU A 173 -12.04 4.77 -5.95
CA GLU A 173 -10.81 5.55 -5.75
C GLU A 173 -9.64 4.62 -5.45
N ALA A 174 -8.47 4.89 -6.01
CA ALA A 174 -7.27 4.07 -5.86
C ALA A 174 -6.11 4.91 -5.29
N TRP A 175 -5.44 4.38 -4.28
CA TRP A 175 -4.29 5.00 -3.61
C TRP A 175 -3.26 3.93 -3.23
#